data_AF-A0A7X0YNL7-F1
#
_entry.id   AF-A0A7X0YNL7-F1
#
_cell.length_a   1.000
_cell.length_b   1.000
_cell.length_c   1.000
_cell.angle_alpha   90.00
_cell.angle_beta   90.00
_cell.angle_gamma   90.00
#
_symmetry.space_group_name_H-M   'P 1'
#
loop_
_entity.id
_entity.type
_entity.pdbx_description
1 polymer ?
#
loop_
_entity_poly.entity_id
_entity_poly.type
_entity_poly.pdbx_seq_one_letter_code
_entity_poly.pdbx_strand_id
1 'polypeptide(L)'
;MDDFSGRAAVVFEPDSFQLSKGVGVDAGLTIDCNNKMAHGLLGIRLYDQVSLRNVEIKNVHSEYSGFRFVQDKEGYNVIGQSLLLENCYAERATNIAVTPMYYFDRYQEVNLIGCKSFSSVPNSDTPQGDAFYLKDCKGISFTGCSAAFSQNAITLEAQTKNISGISIVGQTNEKIVNYALNTIAIANNTIENVTVLPLRNELSGGAFSLKSCTKATIYAMDMPVSIDSKSSQNIIFSTSPSKVSNLARGNTIFGLANFDVPGFSILDAFTINGFTSDPTFYLSDSTGQMKSRIEQKYSNLRFLIRESDGYKLKFALLKDNLNNASNIQLSYTVNNVVKTERVLLGAPDSGGTGFRQLIIPN
;
A
#
# COMPACT_ATOMS: atom_id res chain seq x y z
N MET A 1 37.78 -8.70 -6.33
CA MET A 1 38.23 -8.34 -7.70
C MET A 1 38.49 -6.85 -7.63
N ASP A 2 39.76 -6.44 -7.61
CA ASP A 2 40.15 -5.19 -6.91
C ASP A 2 40.66 -4.10 -7.86
N ASP A 3 40.82 -4.41 -9.15
CA ASP A 3 41.25 -3.42 -10.14
C ASP A 3 40.50 -3.58 -11.47
N PHE A 4 39.56 -2.66 -11.71
CA PHE A 4 38.84 -2.53 -12.97
C PHE A 4 38.69 -1.06 -13.34
N SER A 5 38.80 -0.76 -14.64
CA SER A 5 38.55 0.55 -15.24
C SER A 5 37.46 0.38 -16.31
N GLY A 6 36.24 0.80 -16.00
CA GLY A 6 35.10 0.60 -16.89
C GLY A 6 33.79 0.99 -16.21
N ARG A 7 32.69 0.86 -16.95
CA ARG A 7 31.33 1.19 -16.50
C ARG A 7 30.80 0.28 -15.38
N ALA A 8 31.38 -0.92 -15.20
CA ALA A 8 31.07 -1.83 -14.11
C ALA A 8 32.24 -2.78 -13.80
N ALA A 9 32.26 -3.39 -12.61
CA ALA A 9 33.22 -4.45 -12.27
C ALA A 9 32.92 -5.75 -13.03
N VAL A 10 31.63 -6.10 -13.16
CA VAL A 10 31.15 -7.22 -13.96
C VAL A 10 30.10 -6.72 -14.95
N VAL A 11 30.29 -7.07 -16.22
CA VAL A 11 29.37 -6.72 -17.30
C VAL A 11 28.88 -8.01 -17.95
N PHE A 12 27.56 -8.18 -18.00
CA PHE A 12 26.92 -9.16 -18.86
C PHE A 12 26.22 -8.41 -19.99
N GLU A 13 26.86 -8.40 -21.16
CA GLU A 13 26.33 -7.79 -22.37
C GLU A 13 26.48 -8.78 -23.53
N PRO A 14 25.45 -9.57 -23.83
CA PRO A 14 25.48 -10.50 -24.95
C PRO A 14 25.34 -9.74 -26.28
N ASP A 15 26.08 -10.21 -27.28
CA ASP A 15 26.07 -9.67 -28.65
C ASP A 15 24.74 -9.94 -29.38
N SER A 16 24.01 -10.97 -28.96
CA SER A 16 22.71 -11.32 -29.51
C SER A 16 21.72 -11.78 -28.44
N PHE A 17 20.43 -11.61 -28.73
CA PHE A 17 19.33 -12.01 -27.85
C PHE A 17 19.24 -13.53 -27.65
N GLN A 18 19.83 -14.35 -28.52
CA GLN A 18 19.87 -15.80 -28.30
C GLN A 18 20.90 -16.20 -27.24
N LEU A 19 21.93 -15.37 -27.05
CA LEU A 19 22.99 -15.58 -26.05
C LEU A 19 22.68 -14.89 -24.72
N SER A 20 21.55 -14.18 -24.61
CA SER A 20 21.15 -13.48 -23.39
C SER A 20 20.45 -14.38 -22.37
N LYS A 21 20.76 -15.69 -22.41
CA LYS A 21 20.16 -16.71 -21.54
C LYS A 21 21.19 -17.47 -20.71
N GLY A 22 20.79 -17.98 -19.54
CA GLY A 22 21.57 -18.96 -18.78
C GLY A 22 22.84 -18.39 -18.14
N VAL A 23 22.86 -17.09 -17.87
CA VAL A 23 23.99 -16.40 -17.26
C VAL A 23 23.82 -16.41 -15.74
N GLY A 24 24.86 -16.78 -14.99
CA GLY A 24 24.73 -16.73 -13.54
C GLY A 24 26.00 -16.88 -12.74
N VAL A 25 25.85 -16.64 -11.45
CA VAL A 25 26.86 -16.81 -10.42
C VAL A 25 26.20 -17.57 -9.27
N ASP A 26 26.53 -18.84 -9.08
CA ASP A 26 25.94 -19.66 -8.01
C ASP A 26 26.89 -19.87 -6.82
N ALA A 27 28.21 -19.82 -7.02
CA ALA A 27 29.22 -20.08 -5.99
C ALA A 27 29.53 -18.88 -5.10
N GLY A 28 28.78 -17.78 -5.24
CA GLY A 28 29.05 -16.50 -4.59
C GLY A 28 30.16 -15.70 -5.26
N LEU A 29 30.12 -14.39 -5.06
CA LEU A 29 31.09 -13.43 -5.60
C LEU A 29 31.10 -12.17 -4.74
N THR A 30 32.27 -11.74 -4.29
CA THR A 30 32.43 -10.45 -3.62
C THR A 30 33.17 -9.46 -4.51
N ILE A 31 32.57 -8.30 -4.71
CA ILE A 31 33.11 -7.17 -5.47
C ILE A 31 33.26 -6.00 -4.51
N ASP A 32 34.47 -5.44 -4.41
CA ASP A 32 34.72 -4.20 -3.69
C ASP A 32 34.91 -3.06 -4.70
N CYS A 33 34.00 -2.09 -4.68
CA CYS A 33 34.05 -0.91 -5.54
C CYS A 33 34.74 0.29 -4.88
N ASN A 34 35.50 0.09 -3.80
CA ASN A 34 36.16 1.18 -3.10
C ASN A 34 37.06 2.01 -4.04
N ASN A 35 36.87 3.34 -4.03
CA ASN A 35 37.54 4.28 -4.94
C ASN A 35 37.32 4.01 -6.44
N LYS A 36 36.27 3.26 -6.82
CA LYS A 36 35.92 3.00 -8.21
C LYS A 36 34.62 3.73 -8.59
N MET A 37 34.66 4.49 -9.67
CA MET A 37 33.47 5.14 -10.26
C MET A 37 32.81 4.18 -11.26
N ALA A 38 32.16 3.13 -10.77
CA ALA A 38 31.49 2.16 -11.62
C ALA A 38 30.33 1.45 -10.90
N HIS A 39 29.48 0.79 -11.69
CA HIS A 39 28.55 -0.20 -11.15
C HIS A 39 29.29 -1.41 -10.60
N GLY A 40 28.69 -2.14 -9.65
CA GLY A 40 29.23 -3.45 -9.29
C GLY A 40 28.97 -4.46 -10.40
N LEU A 41 27.69 -4.71 -10.68
CA LEU A 41 27.25 -5.62 -11.74
C LEU A 41 26.26 -4.91 -12.67
N LEU A 42 26.55 -5.00 -13.97
CA LEU A 42 25.75 -4.42 -15.04
C LEU A 42 25.27 -5.51 -16.02
N GLY A 43 23.97 -5.79 -16.01
CA GLY A 43 23.29 -6.63 -16.97
C GLY A 43 22.62 -5.79 -18.06
N ILE A 44 23.06 -5.95 -19.30
CA ILE A 44 22.50 -5.24 -20.45
C ILE A 44 21.87 -6.28 -21.38
N ARG A 45 20.59 -6.06 -21.75
CA ARG A 45 19.85 -6.93 -22.67
C ARG A 45 19.80 -8.40 -22.24
N LEU A 46 19.90 -8.65 -20.93
CA LEU A 46 19.65 -9.98 -20.39
C LEU A 46 18.18 -10.33 -20.65
N TYR A 47 17.97 -11.55 -21.11
CA TYR A 47 16.65 -12.12 -21.30
C TYR A 47 16.44 -13.12 -20.18
N ASP A 48 16.77 -14.40 -20.36
CA ASP A 48 16.18 -15.51 -19.59
C ASP A 48 17.14 -16.36 -18.76
N GLN A 49 16.62 -17.03 -17.74
CA GLN A 49 17.36 -17.98 -16.91
C GLN A 49 18.61 -17.33 -16.29
N VAL A 50 18.51 -16.08 -15.86
CA VAL A 50 19.62 -15.40 -15.20
C VAL A 50 19.54 -15.62 -13.70
N SER A 51 20.62 -16.08 -13.07
CA SER A 51 20.65 -16.41 -11.64
C SER A 51 21.90 -15.85 -10.96
N LEU A 52 21.72 -15.01 -9.95
CA LEU A 52 22.80 -14.50 -9.12
C LEU A 52 22.54 -14.89 -7.67
N ARG A 53 23.45 -15.67 -7.09
CA ARG A 53 23.36 -16.14 -5.72
C ARG A 53 24.60 -15.75 -4.92
N ASN A 54 24.38 -15.26 -3.71
CA ASN A 54 25.46 -14.92 -2.77
C ASN A 54 26.45 -13.88 -3.35
N VAL A 55 25.94 -12.90 -4.10
CA VAL A 55 26.76 -11.84 -4.68
C VAL A 55 26.77 -10.62 -3.74
N GLU A 56 27.95 -10.22 -3.28
CA GLU A 56 28.17 -9.05 -2.43
C GLU A 56 28.87 -7.94 -3.20
N ILE A 57 28.33 -6.72 -3.14
CA ILE A 57 28.90 -5.54 -3.78
C ILE A 57 29.08 -4.44 -2.74
N LYS A 58 30.33 -4.09 -2.45
CA LYS A 58 30.67 -3.17 -1.36
C LYS A 58 31.18 -1.84 -1.88
N ASN A 59 31.08 -0.81 -1.04
CA ASN A 59 31.66 0.52 -1.26
C ASN A 59 31.26 1.18 -2.58
N VAL A 60 30.00 1.04 -3.01
CA VAL A 60 29.55 1.58 -4.30
C VAL A 60 29.58 3.12 -4.30
N HIS A 61 30.14 3.71 -5.36
CA HIS A 61 30.20 5.16 -5.57
C HIS A 61 28.82 5.80 -5.81
N SER A 62 28.56 7.00 -5.27
CA SER A 62 27.23 7.65 -5.16
C SER A 62 26.40 7.73 -6.45
N GLU A 63 27.06 7.81 -7.60
CA GLU A 63 26.45 7.93 -8.93
C GLU A 63 26.15 6.57 -9.61
N TYR A 64 26.50 5.46 -8.97
CA TYR A 64 26.41 4.12 -9.54
C TYR A 64 25.59 3.18 -8.66
N SER A 65 24.89 2.24 -9.27
CA SER A 65 24.20 1.13 -8.60
C SER A 65 25.13 -0.04 -8.29
N GLY A 66 24.83 -0.79 -7.23
CA GLY A 66 25.46 -2.09 -6.99
C GLY A 66 25.01 -3.08 -8.07
N PHE A 67 23.70 -3.25 -8.24
CA PHE A 67 23.10 -4.08 -9.28
C PHE A 67 22.31 -3.22 -10.26
N ARG A 68 22.68 -3.26 -11.54
CA ARG A 68 21.99 -2.51 -12.60
C ARG A 68 21.61 -3.43 -13.76
N PHE A 69 20.32 -3.51 -14.04
CA PHE A 69 19.77 -4.29 -15.14
C PHE A 69 18.97 -3.38 -16.07
N VAL A 70 19.39 -3.28 -17.33
CA VAL A 70 18.81 -2.35 -18.31
C VAL A 70 18.58 -2.99 -19.67
N GLN A 71 17.59 -2.48 -20.39
CA GLN A 71 17.34 -2.77 -21.80
C GLN A 71 17.73 -1.52 -22.63
N ASP A 72 18.91 -1.49 -23.23
CA ASP A 72 19.50 -0.25 -23.78
C ASP A 72 19.06 0.11 -25.21
N LYS A 73 18.29 -0.73 -25.91
CA LYS A 73 17.83 -0.42 -27.27
C LYS A 73 16.54 0.41 -27.26
N GLU A 74 16.64 1.65 -27.73
CA GLU A 74 15.50 2.47 -28.14
C GLU A 74 14.73 1.76 -29.28
N GLY A 75 13.40 1.86 -29.27
CA GLY A 75 12.55 1.41 -30.37
C GLY A 75 12.07 -0.05 -30.33
N TYR A 76 12.49 -0.85 -29.34
CA TYR A 76 12.00 -2.21 -29.18
C TYR A 76 11.24 -2.42 -27.87
N ASN A 77 10.11 -3.13 -27.95
CA ASN A 77 9.41 -3.75 -26.82
C ASN A 77 10.21 -4.89 -26.16
N VAL A 78 11.54 -4.79 -26.12
CA VAL A 78 12.38 -5.81 -25.49
C VAL A 78 12.25 -5.66 -23.98
N ILE A 79 11.91 -6.77 -23.34
CA ILE A 79 11.75 -6.90 -21.90
C ILE A 79 12.66 -8.06 -21.47
N GLY A 80 13.44 -7.86 -20.41
CA GLY A 80 14.23 -8.94 -19.81
C GLY A 80 13.37 -9.87 -18.96
N GLN A 81 13.62 -11.18 -18.99
CA GLN A 81 12.85 -12.25 -18.33
C GLN A 81 13.52 -13.61 -18.43
N SER A 82 13.61 -14.47 -17.41
CA SER A 82 13.39 -14.32 -15.98
C SER A 82 14.73 -14.15 -15.22
N LEU A 83 14.71 -13.47 -14.08
CA LEU A 83 15.91 -13.16 -13.29
C LEU A 83 15.72 -13.55 -11.82
N LEU A 84 16.66 -14.30 -11.25
CA LEU A 84 16.73 -14.63 -9.84
C LEU A 84 17.93 -13.92 -9.21
N LEU A 85 17.69 -13.14 -8.16
CA LEU A 85 18.71 -12.71 -7.21
C LEU A 85 18.38 -13.34 -5.85
N GLU A 86 19.32 -14.09 -5.30
CA GLU A 86 19.17 -14.78 -4.02
C GLU A 86 20.35 -14.47 -3.10
N ASN A 87 20.05 -13.98 -1.91
CA ASN A 87 21.06 -13.59 -0.91
C ASN A 87 22.12 -12.62 -1.47
N CYS A 88 21.70 -11.70 -2.35
CA CYS A 88 22.56 -10.64 -2.86
C CYS A 88 22.60 -9.44 -1.92
N TYR A 89 23.77 -8.83 -1.79
CA TYR A 89 24.01 -7.71 -0.89
C TYR A 89 24.67 -6.57 -1.64
N ALA A 90 24.21 -5.34 -1.42
CA ALA A 90 24.90 -4.16 -1.93
C ALA A 90 24.87 -3.01 -0.93
N GLU A 91 26.01 -2.34 -0.77
CA GLU A 91 26.17 -1.26 0.21
C GLU A 91 26.99 -0.05 -0.27
N ARG A 92 26.76 1.08 0.40
CA ARG A 92 27.68 2.22 0.44
C ARG A 92 28.19 2.43 1.85
N ALA A 93 29.50 2.32 2.05
CA ALA A 93 30.09 2.59 3.35
C ALA A 93 30.43 4.08 3.56
N THR A 94 30.69 4.85 2.50
CA THR A 94 31.27 6.20 2.63
C THR A 94 30.56 7.30 1.84
N ASN A 95 29.62 6.94 0.96
CA ASN A 95 29.03 7.87 0.00
C ASN A 95 27.53 8.04 0.24
N ILE A 96 27.05 9.29 0.31
CA ILE A 96 25.62 9.65 0.25
C ILE A 96 25.26 9.77 -1.23
N ALA A 97 24.19 9.11 -1.66
CA ALA A 97 23.96 8.84 -3.07
C ALA A 97 22.56 9.18 -3.56
N VAL A 98 22.49 9.65 -4.80
CA VAL A 98 21.25 9.91 -5.54
C VAL A 98 20.79 8.72 -6.39
N THR A 99 21.70 7.79 -6.71
CA THR A 99 21.40 6.67 -7.61
C THR A 99 20.97 5.42 -6.84
N PRO A 100 19.93 4.70 -7.30
CA PRO A 100 19.45 3.50 -6.63
C PRO A 100 20.49 2.38 -6.55
N MET A 101 20.48 1.62 -5.46
CA MET A 101 21.43 0.52 -5.28
C MET A 101 21.10 -0.70 -6.15
N TYR A 102 19.82 -1.05 -6.20
CA TYR A 102 19.26 -2.01 -7.14
C TYR A 102 18.41 -1.26 -8.16
N TYR A 103 18.76 -1.36 -9.43
CA TYR A 103 18.05 -0.68 -10.51
C TYR A 103 17.66 -1.67 -11.61
N PHE A 104 16.37 -1.72 -11.92
CA PHE A 104 15.82 -2.53 -13.00
C PHE A 104 15.02 -1.64 -13.94
N ASP A 105 15.32 -1.68 -15.23
CA ASP A 105 14.58 -0.99 -16.29
C ASP A 105 14.09 -2.01 -17.32
N ARG A 106 12.75 -2.14 -17.43
CA ARG A 106 12.05 -3.06 -18.35
C ARG A 106 12.45 -4.52 -18.17
N TYR A 107 12.35 -5.00 -16.93
CA TYR A 107 12.43 -6.43 -16.61
C TYR A 107 11.08 -6.95 -16.10
N GLN A 108 10.80 -8.21 -16.35
CA GLN A 108 9.67 -8.89 -15.73
C GLN A 108 10.03 -10.29 -15.26
N GLU A 109 9.20 -10.85 -14.37
CA GLU A 109 9.44 -12.16 -13.73
C GLU A 109 10.78 -12.20 -12.99
N VAL A 110 11.00 -11.18 -12.15
CA VAL A 110 12.20 -11.09 -11.31
C VAL A 110 11.88 -11.54 -9.89
N ASN A 111 12.67 -12.48 -9.38
CA ASN A 111 12.59 -12.95 -8.01
C ASN A 111 13.78 -12.39 -7.22
N LEU A 112 13.49 -11.60 -6.19
CA LEU A 112 14.46 -11.09 -5.23
C LEU A 112 14.21 -11.80 -3.91
N ILE A 113 15.16 -12.64 -3.47
CA ILE A 113 15.02 -13.48 -2.29
C ILE A 113 16.17 -13.15 -1.33
N GLY A 114 15.86 -12.65 -0.14
CA GLY A 114 16.90 -12.32 0.86
C GLY A 114 17.86 -11.20 0.43
N CYS A 115 17.50 -10.39 -0.58
CA CYS A 115 18.38 -9.34 -1.07
C CYS A 115 18.42 -8.15 -0.10
N LYS A 116 19.60 -7.56 0.06
CA LYS A 116 19.86 -6.48 1.02
C LYS A 116 20.45 -5.26 0.32
N SER A 117 19.90 -4.09 0.62
CA SER A 117 20.31 -2.82 0.01
C SER A 117 20.55 -1.73 1.06
N PHE A 118 21.79 -1.29 1.19
CA PHE A 118 22.23 -0.26 2.14
C PHE A 118 22.68 0.96 1.34
N SER A 119 21.75 1.89 1.08
CA SER A 119 21.92 2.91 0.02
C SER A 119 22.73 4.13 0.44
N SER A 120 22.96 4.31 1.73
CA SER A 120 23.80 5.35 2.31
C SER A 120 24.63 4.79 3.46
N VAL A 121 25.60 5.59 3.92
CA VAL A 121 26.44 5.28 5.07
C VAL A 121 25.57 4.86 6.27
N PRO A 122 25.90 3.75 6.96
CA PRO A 122 25.18 3.33 8.15
C PRO A 122 25.05 4.46 9.16
N ASN A 123 23.86 4.61 9.73
CA ASN A 123 23.51 5.67 10.67
C ASN A 123 23.55 7.11 10.13
N SER A 124 23.70 7.34 8.82
CA SER A 124 23.54 8.70 8.26
C SER A 124 22.19 9.31 8.65
N ASP A 125 22.19 10.57 9.09
CA ASP A 125 20.96 11.29 9.48
C ASP A 125 20.18 11.84 8.30
N THR A 126 20.80 11.87 7.12
CA THR A 126 20.18 12.29 5.87
C THR A 126 20.37 11.23 4.78
N PRO A 127 19.85 9.98 4.96
CA PRO A 127 19.93 8.97 3.93
C PRO A 127 19.30 9.45 2.62
N GLN A 128 19.98 9.21 1.52
CA GLN A 128 19.53 9.56 0.17
C GLN A 128 19.45 8.31 -0.72
N GLY A 129 18.75 8.46 -1.85
CA GLY A 129 18.64 7.43 -2.88
C GLY A 129 17.68 6.30 -2.52
N ASP A 130 17.40 5.47 -3.52
CA ASP A 130 16.46 4.37 -3.39
C ASP A 130 17.18 3.05 -3.20
N ALA A 131 16.67 2.21 -2.31
CA ALA A 131 17.22 0.87 -2.12
C ALA A 131 16.94 -0.01 -3.35
N PHE A 132 15.67 -0.07 -3.75
CA PHE A 132 15.21 -0.76 -4.95
C PHE A 132 14.42 0.19 -5.85
N TYR A 133 14.79 0.23 -7.12
CA TYR A 133 14.13 1.04 -8.13
C TYR A 133 13.72 0.18 -9.32
N LEU A 134 12.41 0.14 -9.57
CA LEU A 134 11.79 -0.64 -10.63
C LEU A 134 11.14 0.30 -11.63
N LYS A 135 11.76 0.45 -12.79
CA LYS A 135 11.24 1.25 -13.90
C LYS A 135 10.62 0.35 -14.94
N ASP A 136 9.35 0.58 -15.27
CA ASP A 136 8.64 -0.12 -16.35
C ASP A 136 8.68 -1.66 -16.22
N CYS A 137 8.72 -2.18 -14.98
CA CYS A 137 8.85 -3.60 -14.63
C CYS A 137 7.51 -4.30 -14.37
N LYS A 138 7.46 -5.63 -14.48
CA LYS A 138 6.24 -6.42 -14.20
C LYS A 138 6.54 -7.74 -13.49
N GLY A 139 5.62 -8.29 -12.71
CA GLY A 139 5.78 -9.63 -12.14
C GLY A 139 7.04 -9.75 -11.26
N ILE A 140 7.28 -8.77 -10.38
CA ILE A 140 8.46 -8.74 -9.52
C ILE A 140 8.06 -9.20 -8.12
N SER A 141 8.80 -10.13 -7.54
CA SER A 141 8.57 -10.58 -6.17
C SER A 141 9.77 -10.31 -5.27
N PHE A 142 9.51 -9.72 -4.11
CA PHE A 142 10.45 -9.57 -3.00
C PHE A 142 10.04 -10.54 -1.89
N THR A 143 10.97 -11.40 -1.49
CA THR A 143 10.78 -12.37 -0.40
C THR A 143 11.91 -12.24 0.59
N GLY A 144 11.64 -11.73 1.79
CA GLY A 144 12.64 -11.63 2.86
C GLY A 144 13.75 -10.61 2.61
N CYS A 145 13.50 -9.60 1.77
CA CYS A 145 14.49 -8.57 1.43
C CYS A 145 14.61 -7.49 2.53
N SER A 146 15.68 -6.69 2.48
CA SER A 146 15.86 -5.56 3.40
C SER A 146 16.36 -4.29 2.72
N ALA A 147 15.77 -3.16 3.07
CA ALA A 147 16.25 -1.83 2.70
C ALA A 147 16.69 -1.09 3.96
N ALA A 148 17.90 -0.55 3.96
CA ALA A 148 18.45 0.20 5.08
C ALA A 148 19.07 1.52 4.62
N PHE A 149 19.04 2.52 5.50
CA PHE A 149 19.73 3.80 5.30
C PHE A 149 19.47 4.38 3.91
N SER A 150 18.19 4.56 3.57
CA SER A 150 17.76 5.00 2.24
C SER A 150 16.69 6.09 2.35
N GLN A 151 16.56 6.92 1.31
CA GLN A 151 15.44 7.85 1.21
C GLN A 151 14.13 7.08 1.03
N ASN A 152 14.08 6.23 0.00
CA ASN A 152 12.96 5.33 -0.24
C ASN A 152 13.45 3.87 -0.23
N ALA A 153 12.66 2.97 0.34
CA ALA A 153 12.98 1.55 0.30
C ALA A 153 12.73 0.98 -1.09
N ILE A 154 11.54 1.20 -1.64
CA ILE A 154 11.15 0.70 -2.96
C ILE A 154 10.47 1.82 -3.75
N THR A 155 10.95 2.09 -4.95
CA THR A 155 10.33 2.99 -5.93
C THR A 155 9.87 2.20 -7.15
N LEU A 156 8.60 2.40 -7.54
CA LEU A 156 8.00 1.88 -8.76
C LEU A 156 7.73 3.06 -9.70
N GLU A 157 8.37 3.08 -10.87
CA GLU A 157 8.20 4.13 -11.87
C GLU A 157 7.63 3.57 -13.19
N ALA A 158 6.37 3.89 -13.47
CA ALA A 158 5.73 3.62 -14.76
C ALA A 158 5.96 4.82 -15.70
N GLN A 159 7.08 4.81 -16.43
CA GLN A 159 7.50 5.92 -17.29
C GLN A 159 7.02 5.75 -18.73
N THR A 160 7.33 4.62 -19.36
CA THR A 160 6.97 4.35 -20.76
C THR A 160 5.86 3.32 -20.90
N LYS A 161 5.61 2.54 -19.85
CA LYS A 161 4.58 1.51 -19.81
C LYS A 161 4.06 1.29 -18.39
N ASN A 162 2.95 0.57 -18.28
CA ASN A 162 2.39 0.19 -16.99
C ASN A 162 3.31 -0.79 -16.25
N ILE A 163 3.41 -0.59 -14.94
CA ILE A 163 3.95 -1.58 -14.00
C ILE A 163 2.79 -2.43 -13.49
N SER A 164 2.99 -3.74 -13.36
CA SER A 164 1.97 -4.59 -12.75
C SER A 164 2.51 -5.82 -12.06
N GLY A 165 1.77 -6.31 -11.05
CA GLY A 165 2.05 -7.61 -10.41
C GLY A 165 3.32 -7.57 -9.56
N ILE A 166 3.40 -6.63 -8.62
CA ILE A 166 4.53 -6.52 -7.69
C ILE A 166 4.11 -7.10 -6.34
N SER A 167 4.91 -8.02 -5.81
CA SER A 167 4.66 -8.71 -4.52
C SER A 167 5.81 -8.40 -3.56
N ILE A 168 5.50 -7.91 -2.36
CA ILE A 168 6.48 -7.60 -1.32
C ILE A 168 6.09 -8.34 -0.03
N VAL A 169 6.90 -9.33 0.34
CA VAL A 169 6.66 -10.22 1.48
C VAL A 169 7.90 -10.34 2.35
N GLY A 170 7.73 -10.18 3.67
CA GLY A 170 8.83 -10.33 4.64
C GLY A 170 9.91 -9.25 4.53
N GLN A 171 9.58 -8.09 3.99
CA GLN A 171 10.52 -6.98 3.82
C GLN A 171 10.81 -6.31 5.18
N THR A 172 12.08 -6.01 5.42
CA THR A 172 12.54 -5.21 6.57
C THR A 172 13.02 -3.84 6.11
N ASN A 173 12.54 -2.79 6.76
CA ASN A 173 12.95 -1.41 6.52
C ASN A 173 13.68 -0.87 7.75
N GLU A 174 14.89 -0.35 7.54
CA GLU A 174 15.72 0.25 8.58
C GLU A 174 16.11 1.69 8.23
N LYS A 175 15.77 2.65 9.11
CA LYS A 175 16.08 4.08 8.93
C LYS A 175 15.68 4.61 7.53
N ILE A 176 14.46 4.33 7.11
CA ILE A 176 13.88 4.88 5.88
C ILE A 176 13.26 6.24 6.19
N VAL A 177 13.71 7.29 5.51
CA VAL A 177 13.34 8.68 5.89
C VAL A 177 12.15 9.24 5.12
N ASN A 178 11.78 8.65 3.98
CA ASN A 178 10.67 9.13 3.17
C ASN A 178 9.63 8.03 2.94
N TYR A 179 9.83 7.15 1.95
CA TYR A 179 8.81 6.18 1.57
C TYR A 179 9.26 4.73 1.70
N ALA A 180 8.47 3.92 2.40
CA ALA A 180 8.52 2.46 2.35
C ALA A 180 8.21 1.96 0.93
N LEU A 181 7.20 2.57 0.30
CA LEU A 181 6.85 2.36 -1.09
C LEU A 181 6.49 3.70 -1.71
N ASN A 182 7.21 4.05 -2.78
CA ASN A 182 6.90 5.20 -3.62
C ASN A 182 6.46 4.71 -5.00
N THR A 183 5.35 5.22 -5.49
CA THR A 183 4.86 4.95 -6.84
C THR A 183 4.84 6.26 -7.63
N ILE A 184 5.31 6.19 -8.88
CA ILE A 184 5.42 7.30 -9.80
C ILE A 184 4.90 6.84 -11.16
N ALA A 185 3.90 7.53 -11.70
CA ALA A 185 3.42 7.25 -13.05
C ALA A 185 3.48 8.53 -13.90
N ILE A 186 4.07 8.41 -15.08
CA ILE A 186 4.19 9.51 -16.04
C ILE A 186 3.10 9.35 -17.10
N ALA A 187 2.53 10.48 -17.52
CA ALA A 187 1.44 10.56 -18.48
C ALA A 187 0.19 9.75 -18.05
N ASN A 188 -0.22 8.77 -18.88
CA ASN A 188 -1.40 7.93 -18.69
C ASN A 188 -1.05 6.50 -18.25
N ASN A 189 0.20 6.24 -17.87
CA ASN A 189 0.59 4.92 -17.36
C ASN A 189 0.01 4.70 -15.96
N THR A 190 -0.14 3.43 -15.58
CA THR A 190 -0.64 3.00 -14.28
C THR A 190 0.31 2.00 -13.61
N ILE A 191 0.20 1.94 -12.28
CA ILE A 191 0.87 0.93 -11.45
C ILE A 191 -0.23 0.06 -10.86
N GLU A 192 -0.28 -1.22 -11.20
CA GLU A 192 -1.45 -2.07 -10.90
C GLU A 192 -1.10 -3.37 -10.17
N ASN A 193 -2.03 -3.88 -9.37
CA ASN A 193 -1.87 -5.18 -8.68
C ASN A 193 -0.59 -5.26 -7.83
N VAL A 194 -0.36 -4.24 -6.99
CA VAL A 194 0.76 -4.23 -6.03
C VAL A 194 0.29 -4.80 -4.70
N THR A 195 0.97 -5.81 -4.18
CA THR A 195 0.71 -6.38 -2.85
C THR A 195 1.90 -6.14 -1.94
N VAL A 196 1.64 -5.51 -0.79
CA VAL A 196 2.63 -5.33 0.28
C VAL A 196 2.08 -5.92 1.56
N LEU A 197 2.69 -7.01 2.04
CA LEU A 197 2.40 -7.59 3.35
C LEU A 197 3.10 -6.79 4.47
N PRO A 198 2.73 -7.00 5.75
CA PRO A 198 3.29 -6.20 6.85
C PRO A 198 4.82 -6.15 6.81
N LEU A 199 5.35 -4.93 6.88
CA LEU A 199 6.78 -4.66 6.91
C LEU A 199 7.29 -4.70 8.36
N ARG A 200 8.49 -5.24 8.56
CA ARG A 200 9.22 -5.04 9.83
C ARG A 200 9.94 -3.70 9.77
N ASN A 201 9.72 -2.85 10.76
CA ASN A 201 10.34 -1.52 10.84
C ASN A 201 11.35 -1.47 11.99
N GLU A 202 12.59 -1.07 11.67
CA GLU A 202 13.66 -0.81 12.63
C GLU A 202 14.07 0.66 12.49
N LEU A 203 13.98 1.46 13.56
CA LEU A 203 14.48 2.85 13.55
C LEU A 203 13.91 3.75 12.40
N SER A 204 12.63 3.55 12.03
CA SER A 204 11.83 4.18 10.95
C SER A 204 11.65 3.33 9.68
N GLY A 205 10.38 3.14 9.30
CA GLY A 205 9.96 2.32 8.15
C GLY A 205 9.62 3.09 6.87
N GLY A 206 9.45 4.41 6.95
CA GLY A 206 8.93 5.25 5.87
C GLY A 206 7.39 5.22 5.73
N ALA A 207 6.85 6.06 4.85
CA ALA A 207 5.43 6.14 4.51
C ALA A 207 5.09 5.44 3.17
N PHE A 208 3.82 5.34 2.82
CA PHE A 208 3.38 4.88 1.50
C PHE A 208 2.90 6.06 0.65
N SER A 209 3.45 6.22 -0.55
CA SER A 209 3.01 7.19 -1.56
C SER A 209 2.45 6.43 -2.77
N LEU A 210 1.12 6.43 -2.89
CA LEU A 210 0.35 5.74 -3.92
C LEU A 210 -0.14 6.75 -4.97
N LYS A 211 0.57 6.87 -6.09
CA LYS A 211 0.27 7.75 -7.22
C LYS A 211 -0.08 6.94 -8.45
N SER A 212 -1.28 7.16 -9.00
CA SER A 212 -1.84 6.39 -10.12
C SER A 212 -1.73 4.87 -9.90
N CYS A 213 -1.89 4.46 -8.64
CA CYS A 213 -1.81 3.07 -8.22
C CYS A 213 -3.22 2.48 -8.17
N THR A 214 -3.43 1.31 -8.79
CA THR A 214 -4.74 0.67 -8.81
C THR A 214 -4.68 -0.80 -8.38
N LYS A 215 -5.78 -1.29 -7.80
CA LYS A 215 -5.92 -2.69 -7.37
C LYS A 215 -4.80 -3.15 -6.43
N ALA A 216 -4.24 -2.25 -5.63
CA ALA A 216 -3.21 -2.58 -4.67
C ALA A 216 -3.81 -3.14 -3.37
N THR A 217 -3.07 -4.02 -2.69
CA THR A 217 -3.35 -4.49 -1.33
C THR A 217 -2.17 -4.14 -0.44
N ILE A 218 -2.32 -3.19 0.47
CA ILE A 218 -1.22 -2.63 1.27
C ILE A 218 -1.50 -2.83 2.75
N TYR A 219 -0.63 -3.56 3.45
CA TYR A 219 -0.60 -3.63 4.90
C TYR A 219 0.32 -2.54 5.45
N ALA A 220 -0.25 -1.35 5.66
CA ALA A 220 0.48 -0.17 6.12
C ALA A 220 0.70 -0.15 7.64
N MET A 221 -0.07 -0.93 8.41
CA MET A 221 0.00 -0.93 9.87
C MET A 221 -0.17 0.50 10.42
N ASP A 222 0.79 1.03 11.18
CA ASP A 222 0.76 2.39 11.72
C ASP A 222 1.48 3.44 10.82
N MET A 223 1.95 3.04 9.64
CA MET A 223 2.67 3.93 8.73
C MET A 223 1.70 4.87 7.97
N PRO A 224 2.08 6.13 7.72
CA PRO A 224 1.28 7.04 6.91
C PRO A 224 1.09 6.55 5.47
N VAL A 225 -0.07 6.84 4.89
CA VAL A 225 -0.41 6.53 3.51
C VAL A 225 -0.99 7.76 2.83
N SER A 226 -0.45 8.13 1.66
CA SER A 226 -1.00 9.16 0.80
C SER A 226 -1.45 8.53 -0.52
N ILE A 227 -2.70 8.77 -0.90
CA ILE A 227 -3.32 8.24 -2.11
C ILE A 227 -3.64 9.40 -3.05
N ASP A 228 -3.18 9.38 -4.30
CA ASP A 228 -3.52 10.45 -5.24
C ASP A 228 -4.92 10.28 -5.86
N SER A 229 -5.37 11.32 -6.57
CA SER A 229 -6.70 11.32 -7.20
C SER A 229 -6.86 10.34 -8.36
N LYS A 230 -5.75 9.83 -8.93
CA LYS A 230 -5.75 8.83 -10.01
C LYS A 230 -5.72 7.40 -9.49
N SER A 231 -5.50 7.22 -8.20
CA SER A 231 -5.44 5.91 -7.56
C SER A 231 -6.85 5.41 -7.20
N SER A 232 -7.13 4.13 -7.49
CA SER A 232 -8.47 3.55 -7.30
C SER A 232 -8.41 2.05 -7.04
N GLN A 233 -9.47 1.50 -6.43
CA GLN A 233 -9.60 0.07 -6.14
C GLN A 233 -8.49 -0.48 -5.22
N ASN A 234 -7.81 0.38 -4.46
CA ASN A 234 -6.80 -0.06 -3.51
C ASN A 234 -7.45 -0.45 -2.18
N ILE A 235 -6.89 -1.46 -1.52
CA ILE A 235 -7.26 -1.92 -0.19
C ILE A 235 -6.09 -1.65 0.76
N ILE A 236 -6.32 -0.83 1.78
CA ILE A 236 -5.31 -0.45 2.77
C ILE A 236 -5.70 -1.04 4.13
N PHE A 237 -4.83 -1.85 4.72
CA PHE A 237 -4.97 -2.33 6.10
C PHE A 237 -4.10 -1.46 7.02
N SER A 238 -4.71 -0.80 8.00
CA SER A 238 -4.02 0.11 8.91
C SER A 238 -4.54 0.00 10.33
N THR A 239 -3.62 0.01 11.31
CA THR A 239 -3.95 0.15 12.74
C THR A 239 -4.26 1.59 13.13
N SER A 240 -3.94 2.56 12.26
CA SER A 240 -4.18 3.99 12.45
C SER A 240 -4.79 4.63 11.19
N PRO A 241 -6.08 4.37 10.89
CA PRO A 241 -6.74 4.87 9.68
C PRO A 241 -6.63 6.38 9.47
N SER A 242 -6.54 7.16 10.56
CA SER A 242 -6.35 8.61 10.51
C SER A 242 -5.05 9.07 9.84
N LYS A 243 -4.07 8.17 9.67
CA LYS A 243 -2.82 8.43 8.94
C LYS A 243 -2.93 8.13 7.43
N VAL A 244 -4.09 7.69 6.96
CA VAL A 244 -4.40 7.53 5.53
C VAL A 244 -5.09 8.80 5.03
N SER A 245 -4.50 9.43 4.02
CA SER A 245 -4.93 10.73 3.50
C SER A 245 -5.35 10.65 2.03
N ASN A 246 -6.15 11.64 1.60
CA ASN A 246 -6.54 11.84 0.20
C ASN A 246 -7.30 10.65 -0.41
N LEU A 247 -8.33 10.16 0.29
CA LEU A 247 -9.18 9.07 -0.17
C LEU A 247 -9.94 9.43 -1.45
N ALA A 248 -9.32 9.20 -2.60
CA ALA A 248 -9.97 9.26 -3.89
C ALA A 248 -11.05 8.17 -3.97
N ARG A 249 -12.10 8.42 -4.75
CA ARG A 249 -13.25 7.51 -4.89
C ARG A 249 -12.78 6.10 -5.30
N GLY A 250 -13.31 5.08 -4.63
CA GLY A 250 -13.08 3.68 -4.98
C GLY A 250 -11.92 2.99 -4.27
N ASN A 251 -11.27 3.64 -3.30
CA ASN A 251 -10.32 2.99 -2.39
C ASN A 251 -11.01 2.55 -1.09
N THR A 252 -10.50 1.52 -0.43
CA THR A 252 -11.04 0.96 0.82
C THR A 252 -9.96 0.92 1.89
N ILE A 253 -10.30 1.37 3.10
CA ILE A 253 -9.45 1.22 4.29
C ILE A 253 -10.10 0.22 5.23
N PHE A 254 -9.35 -0.78 5.67
CA PHE A 254 -9.69 -1.66 6.78
C PHE A 254 -8.89 -1.25 8.01
N GLY A 255 -9.60 -0.82 9.04
CA GLY A 255 -9.04 -0.64 10.37
C GLY A 255 -8.69 -1.99 10.99
N LEU A 256 -7.44 -2.18 11.40
CA LEU A 256 -7.00 -3.33 12.19
C LEU A 256 -7.13 -2.98 13.67
N ALA A 257 -7.67 -3.91 14.47
CA ALA A 257 -7.72 -3.74 15.91
C ALA A 257 -6.30 -3.63 16.47
N ASN A 258 -6.05 -2.58 17.27
CA ASN A 258 -4.86 -2.55 18.11
C ASN A 258 -5.18 -3.33 19.38
N PHE A 259 -4.30 -4.25 19.78
CA PHE A 259 -4.57 -5.32 20.76
C PHE A 259 -4.92 -4.82 22.19
N ASP A 260 -4.85 -3.51 22.43
CA ASP A 260 -5.22 -2.88 23.70
C ASP A 260 -6.74 -2.66 23.86
N VAL A 261 -7.55 -2.94 22.82
CA VAL A 261 -9.02 -2.85 22.89
C VAL A 261 -9.66 -4.11 22.30
N PRO A 262 -10.37 -4.94 23.09
CA PRO A 262 -11.15 -6.05 22.57
C PRO A 262 -12.27 -5.55 21.65
N GLY A 263 -12.16 -5.81 20.34
CA GLY A 263 -13.23 -5.52 19.39
C GLY A 263 -12.73 -5.38 17.94
N PHE A 264 -13.55 -5.82 17.00
CA PHE A 264 -13.43 -5.38 15.61
C PHE A 264 -14.09 -4.01 15.49
N SER A 265 -13.31 -2.99 15.14
CA SER A 265 -13.80 -1.63 15.00
C SER A 265 -13.54 -1.12 13.58
N ILE A 266 -14.62 -0.78 12.88
CA ILE A 266 -14.54 0.01 11.65
C ILE A 266 -14.59 1.46 12.11
N LEU A 267 -13.41 2.08 12.24
CA LEU A 267 -13.24 3.40 12.86
C LEU A 267 -13.47 4.58 11.91
N ASP A 268 -13.74 4.31 10.63
CA ASP A 268 -13.95 5.32 9.61
C ASP A 268 -15.11 4.94 8.68
N ALA A 269 -15.51 5.84 7.79
CA ALA A 269 -16.64 5.65 6.89
C ALA A 269 -16.47 4.40 6.00
N PHE A 270 -17.15 3.32 6.37
CA PHE A 270 -17.42 2.21 5.46
C PHE A 270 -18.30 2.73 4.31
N THR A 271 -17.65 3.15 3.22
CA THR A 271 -18.35 3.68 2.05
C THR A 271 -18.80 2.53 1.17
N ILE A 272 -20.05 2.08 1.35
CA ILE A 272 -20.70 1.15 0.42
C ILE A 272 -21.20 1.98 -0.76
N ASN A 273 -20.39 2.07 -1.82
CA ASN A 273 -20.86 2.59 -3.11
C ASN A 273 -21.70 1.50 -3.80
N GLY A 274 -22.95 1.35 -3.38
CA GLY A 274 -23.94 0.59 -4.14
C GLY A 274 -24.46 1.43 -5.31
N PHE A 275 -24.53 0.84 -6.51
CA PHE A 275 -25.24 1.43 -7.66
C PHE A 275 -26.77 1.48 -7.48
N THR A 276 -27.26 1.07 -6.31
CA THR A 276 -28.68 1.00 -5.96
C THR A 276 -29.07 2.25 -5.19
N SER A 277 -30.27 2.76 -5.42
CA SER A 277 -30.84 3.89 -4.67
C SER A 277 -30.87 3.69 -3.16
N ASP A 278 -30.79 2.44 -2.67
CA ASP A 278 -30.85 2.07 -1.26
C ASP A 278 -29.75 1.02 -0.88
N PRO A 279 -28.47 1.41 -0.67
CA PRO A 279 -27.43 0.48 -0.23
C PRO A 279 -27.77 -0.13 1.13
N THR A 280 -27.55 -1.45 1.28
CA THR A 280 -27.85 -2.20 2.50
C THR A 280 -26.65 -3.04 2.93
N PHE A 281 -26.24 -2.89 4.19
CA PHE A 281 -25.23 -3.69 4.88
C PHE A 281 -25.91 -4.74 5.75
N TYR A 282 -25.47 -6.00 5.69
CA TYR A 282 -26.00 -7.07 6.53
C TYR A 282 -24.94 -7.56 7.52
N LEU A 283 -25.36 -7.77 8.76
CA LEU A 283 -24.61 -8.51 9.77
C LEU A 283 -25.28 -9.88 9.93
N SER A 284 -24.50 -10.93 9.72
CA SER A 284 -24.94 -12.32 9.89
C SER A 284 -24.26 -12.96 11.09
N ASP A 285 -24.93 -13.93 11.70
CA ASP A 285 -24.30 -14.80 12.70
C ASP A 285 -23.40 -15.85 12.04
N SER A 286 -22.75 -16.68 12.88
CA SER A 286 -21.87 -17.78 12.44
C SER A 286 -22.56 -18.85 11.59
N THR A 287 -23.90 -18.85 11.55
CA THR A 287 -24.70 -19.77 10.71
C THR A 287 -25.07 -19.15 9.36
N GLY A 288 -24.63 -17.91 9.09
CA GLY A 288 -25.00 -17.17 7.89
C GLY A 288 -26.39 -16.54 7.95
N GLN A 289 -27.12 -16.65 9.08
CA GLN A 289 -28.38 -15.95 9.24
C GLN A 289 -28.13 -14.46 9.45
N MET A 290 -28.65 -13.63 8.54
CA MET A 290 -28.67 -12.18 8.69
C MET A 290 -29.50 -11.79 9.92
N LYS A 291 -28.88 -11.21 10.94
CA LYS A 291 -29.52 -10.77 12.20
C LYS A 291 -29.80 -9.28 12.26
N SER A 292 -29.03 -8.47 11.56
CA SER A 292 -29.30 -7.03 11.48
C SER A 292 -28.85 -6.48 10.15
N ARG A 293 -29.39 -5.32 9.78
CA ARG A 293 -28.97 -4.58 8.59
C ARG A 293 -28.95 -3.08 8.82
N ILE A 294 -28.02 -2.41 8.17
CA ILE A 294 -27.99 -0.95 8.05
C ILE A 294 -28.39 -0.63 6.62
N GLU A 295 -29.47 0.11 6.41
CA GLU A 295 -29.91 0.52 5.07
C GLU A 295 -29.97 2.06 5.00
N GLN A 296 -29.61 2.61 3.84
CA GLN A 296 -29.97 3.97 3.49
C GLN A 296 -31.23 3.92 2.63
N LYS A 297 -32.32 4.57 3.05
CA LYS A 297 -33.57 4.62 2.29
C LYS A 297 -34.16 6.02 2.26
N TYR A 298 -34.37 6.57 1.06
CA TYR A 298 -34.92 7.91 0.84
C TYR A 298 -34.29 8.96 1.80
N SER A 299 -32.97 9.11 1.76
CA SER A 299 -32.19 10.04 2.62
C SER A 299 -31.94 9.61 4.07
N ASN A 300 -32.59 8.56 4.57
CA ASN A 300 -32.51 8.17 5.99
C ASN A 300 -31.54 7.01 6.19
N LEU A 301 -30.68 7.09 7.20
CA LEU A 301 -29.88 5.96 7.64
C LEU A 301 -30.68 5.18 8.69
N ARG A 302 -30.88 3.88 8.48
CA ARG A 302 -31.72 3.02 9.31
C ARG A 302 -30.95 1.80 9.77
N PHE A 303 -31.09 1.45 11.05
CA PHE A 303 -30.61 0.21 11.62
C PHE A 303 -31.80 -0.68 11.98
N LEU A 304 -31.85 -1.88 11.40
CA LEU A 304 -32.90 -2.85 11.61
C LEU A 304 -32.34 -4.15 12.19
N ILE A 305 -33.09 -4.78 13.09
CA ILE A 305 -32.79 -6.11 13.64
C ILE A 305 -33.86 -7.09 13.16
N ARG A 306 -33.44 -8.30 12.82
CA ARG A 306 -34.34 -9.40 12.44
C ARG A 306 -34.99 -10.00 13.68
N GLU A 307 -36.30 -9.95 13.70
CA GLU A 307 -37.18 -10.58 14.68
C GLU A 307 -37.99 -11.70 14.01
N SER A 308 -38.87 -12.36 14.76
CA SER A 308 -39.64 -13.53 14.29
C SER A 308 -40.53 -13.24 13.08
N ASP A 309 -40.95 -11.99 12.89
CA ASP A 309 -41.88 -11.54 11.85
C ASP A 309 -41.22 -10.60 10.82
N GLY A 310 -39.88 -10.53 10.79
CA GLY A 310 -39.13 -9.74 9.80
C GLY A 310 -38.16 -8.74 10.43
N TYR A 311 -37.75 -7.74 9.65
CA TYR A 311 -36.84 -6.70 10.13
C TYR A 311 -37.60 -5.59 10.84
N LYS A 312 -37.24 -5.30 12.10
CA LYS A 312 -37.77 -4.17 12.87
C LYS A 312 -36.75 -3.05 12.93
N LEU A 313 -37.21 -1.83 12.66
CA LEU A 313 -36.42 -0.62 12.83
C LEU A 313 -36.10 -0.42 14.30
N LYS A 314 -34.82 -0.32 14.64
CA LYS A 314 -34.35 -0.04 16.00
C LYS A 314 -33.85 1.40 16.13
N PHE A 315 -33.28 1.94 15.06
CA PHE A 315 -32.75 3.29 15.05
C PHE A 315 -32.82 3.86 13.64
N ALA A 316 -33.10 5.16 13.53
CA ALA A 316 -33.03 5.89 12.27
C ALA A 316 -32.49 7.31 12.49
N LEU A 317 -31.54 7.72 11.65
CA LEU A 317 -31.17 9.12 11.47
C LEU A 317 -31.99 9.68 10.31
N LEU A 318 -32.85 10.65 10.63
CA LEU A 318 -33.70 11.32 9.66
C LEU A 318 -33.03 12.60 9.21
N LYS A 319 -32.73 12.72 7.91
CA LYS A 319 -32.03 13.91 7.34
C LYS A 319 -32.94 15.13 7.27
N ASP A 320 -34.25 14.91 7.11
CA ASP A 320 -35.23 15.97 6.91
C ASP A 320 -36.10 16.13 8.16
N ASN A 321 -35.83 17.21 8.90
CA ASN A 321 -36.74 17.87 9.84
C ASN A 321 -37.32 17.04 11.01
N LEU A 322 -36.63 17.08 12.15
CA LEU A 322 -37.31 17.12 13.47
C LEU A 322 -38.41 18.22 13.50
N ASN A 323 -38.29 19.25 12.65
CA ASN A 323 -39.30 20.30 12.50
C ASN A 323 -40.63 19.85 11.85
N ASN A 324 -40.65 18.71 11.16
CA ASN A 324 -41.81 18.15 10.45
C ASN A 324 -42.27 16.82 11.04
N ALA A 325 -41.53 16.27 12.01
CA ALA A 325 -42.02 15.16 12.81
C ALA A 325 -43.22 15.66 13.61
N SER A 326 -44.42 15.16 13.34
CA SER A 326 -45.60 15.50 14.13
C SER A 326 -45.74 14.59 15.36
N ASN A 327 -45.07 13.43 15.33
CA ASN A 327 -45.26 12.34 16.28
C ASN A 327 -43.90 11.74 16.66
N ILE A 328 -43.52 11.80 17.94
CA ILE A 328 -42.45 10.98 18.51
C ILE A 328 -43.11 9.93 19.40
N GLN A 329 -42.68 8.67 19.35
CA GLN A 329 -43.13 7.67 20.32
C GLN A 329 -42.09 7.55 21.44
N LEU A 330 -42.51 7.81 22.68
CA LEU A 330 -41.71 7.54 23.85
C LEU A 330 -42.21 6.27 24.53
N SER A 331 -41.29 5.35 24.78
CA SER A 331 -41.55 4.20 25.64
C SER A 331 -41.02 4.48 27.03
N TYR A 332 -41.85 4.30 28.06
CA TYR A 332 -41.49 4.47 29.46
C TYR A 332 -42.10 3.35 30.31
N THR A 333 -41.50 3.07 31.45
CA THR A 333 -41.94 1.98 32.34
C THR A 333 -42.64 2.55 33.56
N VAL A 334 -43.86 2.08 33.84
CA VAL A 334 -44.59 2.36 35.10
C VAL A 334 -45.00 1.03 35.70
N ASN A 335 -44.66 0.80 36.96
CA ASN A 335 -44.98 -0.45 37.68
C ASN A 335 -44.57 -1.72 36.91
N ASN A 336 -43.36 -1.74 36.33
CA ASN A 336 -42.83 -2.83 35.50
C ASN A 336 -43.62 -3.16 34.22
N VAL A 337 -44.53 -2.29 33.78
CA VAL A 337 -45.20 -2.37 32.49
C VAL A 337 -44.63 -1.31 31.55
N VAL A 338 -44.14 -1.73 30.39
CA VAL A 338 -43.71 -0.81 29.33
C VAL A 338 -44.95 -0.22 28.68
N LYS A 339 -45.09 1.10 28.76
CA LYS A 339 -46.10 1.87 28.04
C LYS A 339 -45.43 2.62 26.90
N THR A 340 -46.14 2.74 25.77
CA THR A 340 -45.68 3.53 24.62
C THR A 340 -46.74 4.59 24.35
N GLU A 341 -46.37 5.85 24.54
CA GLU A 341 -47.26 6.97 24.27
C GLU A 341 -46.80 7.78 23.06
N ARG A 342 -47.78 8.32 22.34
CA ARG A 342 -47.52 9.29 21.27
C ARG A 342 -47.26 10.65 21.89
N VAL A 343 -46.03 11.13 21.76
CA VAL A 343 -45.63 12.47 22.16
C VAL A 343 -45.82 13.41 20.97
N LEU A 344 -46.69 14.39 21.19
CA LEU A 344 -46.92 15.47 20.25
C LEU A 344 -45.80 16.51 20.41
N LEU A 345 -45.28 16.98 19.28
CA LEU A 345 -44.29 18.05 19.24
C LEU A 345 -45.00 19.40 19.16
N GLY A 346 -44.69 20.30 20.09
CA GLY A 346 -45.14 21.68 20.03
C GLY A 346 -44.58 22.45 18.82
N ALA A 347 -45.13 23.64 18.57
CA ALA A 347 -44.63 24.56 17.56
C ALA A 347 -43.13 24.90 17.78
N PRO A 348 -42.38 25.34 16.74
CA PRO A 348 -41.02 25.86 16.92
C PRO A 348 -40.97 26.88 18.07
N ASP A 349 -39.92 26.83 18.89
CA ASP A 349 -39.68 27.71 20.05
C ASP A 349 -40.73 27.66 21.18
N SER A 350 -41.67 26.70 21.15
CA SER A 350 -42.65 26.51 22.24
C SER A 350 -42.02 26.17 23.61
N GLY A 351 -40.76 25.73 23.64
CA GLY A 351 -39.99 25.50 24.86
C GLY A 351 -38.95 26.60 25.16
N GLY A 352 -38.99 27.72 24.44
CA GLY A 352 -37.93 28.74 24.40
C GLY A 352 -37.15 28.69 23.08
N THR A 353 -36.40 29.75 22.76
CA THR A 353 -35.65 29.86 21.49
C THR A 353 -34.72 28.66 21.28
N GLY A 354 -34.93 27.91 20.20
CA GLY A 354 -34.21 26.69 19.86
C GLY A 354 -34.79 25.40 20.45
N PHE A 355 -35.86 25.47 21.25
CA PHE A 355 -36.46 24.34 21.96
C PHE A 355 -37.95 24.17 21.61
N ARG A 356 -38.45 22.93 21.60
CA ARG A 356 -39.88 22.63 21.45
C ARG A 356 -40.42 21.92 22.68
N GLN A 357 -41.63 22.26 23.08
CA GLN A 357 -42.33 21.57 24.16
C GLN A 357 -42.77 20.17 23.67
N LEU A 358 -42.55 19.16 24.52
CA LEU A 358 -43.07 17.82 24.31
C LEU A 358 -44.38 17.68 25.08
N ILE A 359 -45.45 17.31 24.38
CA ILE A 359 -46.78 17.12 24.97
C ILE A 359 -47.08 15.63 24.96
N ILE A 360 -47.26 15.05 26.15
CA ILE A 360 -47.78 13.71 26.33
C ILE A 360 -49.30 13.86 26.52
N PRO A 361 -50.14 13.50 25.53
CA PRO A 361 -51.59 13.45 25.75
C PRO A 361 -51.85 12.34 26.78
N ASN A 362 -52.45 12.73 27.91
CA ASN A 362 -52.79 11.83 29.01
C ASN A 362 -53.58 10.60 28.56
#